data_AF-A0A4U9VEH4-F1
#
_entry.id   AF-A0A4U9VEH4-F1
#
_cell.length_a   1.000
_cell.length_b   1.000
_cell.length_c   1.000
_cell.angle_alpha   90.00
_cell.angle_beta   90.00
_cell.angle_gamma   90.00
#
_symmetry.space_group_name_H-M   'P 1'
#
loop_
_entity.id
_entity.type
_entity.pdbx_description
1 polymer ?
#
loop_
_entity_poly.entity_id
_entity_poly.type
_entity_poly.pdbx_seq_one_letter_code
_entity_poly.pdbx_strand_id
1 'polypeptide(L)'
;MILSVLSTGLALTTVAGSLQDAEAINIAGSLRMQSYRLAYELTNGSAEVQQHLVQYQQSLTAPALLKLDRFYVPDDVRQKYLTLRQAWLVLEKQILAGNPENYQANVASYVNQIDHFVLALQRYSEQKLTIVATISVMGYIAIIALVLFCIRFMRRQVVTPLKRLVDASLRMQQRDFNHPPLDVSLPNELGVLSQTFTTMSGELAKLYQSLEQKVQEKTERLQQANRTLEVLYSCSQALSVGQLDQRAFEKVLHIIKLSEQLHCIRLNVEDSLSQWQVSSGEPVAELAWHSQVIMQDNKPLGSLSWQHEQQPPHPHLMQSVTKYAQPRGLL
;
A
#
# COMPACT_ATOMS: atom_id res chain seq x y z
N MET A 1 -5.81 -12.65 21.00
CA MET A 1 -6.19 -14.03 21.34
C MET A 1 -5.45 -14.54 22.57
N ILE A 2 -4.13 -14.72 22.57
CA ILE A 2 -3.40 -15.25 23.75
C ILE A 2 -3.50 -14.29 24.96
N LEU A 3 -3.26 -12.99 24.75
CA LEU A 3 -3.33 -11.98 25.81
C LEU A 3 -4.73 -11.85 26.43
N SER A 4 -5.78 -11.94 25.61
CA SER A 4 -7.16 -11.90 26.09
C SER A 4 -7.53 -13.15 26.87
N VAL A 5 -7.10 -14.34 26.44
CA VAL A 5 -7.35 -15.59 27.18
C VAL A 5 -6.62 -15.59 28.53
N LEU A 6 -5.37 -15.12 28.58
CA LEU A 6 -4.62 -15.00 29.83
C LEU A 6 -5.27 -14.00 30.79
N SER A 7 -5.67 -12.82 30.31
CA SER A 7 -6.33 -11.80 31.14
C SER A 7 -7.67 -12.30 31.69
N THR A 8 -8.51 -12.92 30.86
CA THR A 8 -9.81 -13.43 31.28
C THR A 8 -9.66 -14.62 32.24
N GLY A 9 -8.69 -15.50 32.00
CA GLY A 9 -8.35 -16.60 32.89
C GLY A 9 -7.91 -16.12 34.27
N LEU A 10 -7.07 -15.09 34.33
CA LEU A 10 -6.62 -14.47 35.58
C LEU A 10 -7.77 -13.80 36.36
N ALA A 11 -8.70 -13.17 35.63
CA ALA A 11 -9.89 -12.55 36.22
C ALA A 11 -10.82 -13.61 36.83
N LEU A 12 -11.09 -14.70 36.09
CA LEU A 12 -11.93 -15.82 36.55
C LEU A 12 -11.38 -16.51 37.80
N THR A 13 -10.07 -16.81 37.83
CA THR A 13 -9.45 -17.44 39.01
C THR A 13 -9.46 -16.52 40.22
N THR A 14 -9.34 -15.20 40.01
CA THR A 14 -9.40 -14.21 41.09
C THR A 14 -10.81 -14.09 41.65
N VAL A 15 -11.84 -14.04 40.80
CA VAL A 15 -13.25 -14.02 41.22
C VAL A 15 -13.63 -15.33 41.91
N ALA A 16 -13.16 -16.49 41.43
CA ALA A 16 -13.38 -17.75 42.14
C ALA A 16 -12.70 -17.76 43.52
N GLY A 17 -11.51 -17.14 43.62
CA GLY A 17 -10.80 -16.97 44.88
C GLY A 17 -11.48 -16.01 45.86
N SER A 18 -12.23 -15.00 45.38
CA SER A 18 -12.88 -14.02 46.26
C SER A 18 -14.01 -14.60 47.10
N LEU A 19 -14.62 -15.71 46.67
CA LEU A 19 -15.57 -16.48 47.48
C LEU A 19 -14.92 -17.02 48.76
N GLN A 20 -13.68 -17.50 48.65
CA GLN A 20 -12.90 -17.97 49.81
C GLN A 20 -12.46 -16.80 50.70
N ASP A 21 -12.13 -15.65 50.11
CA ASP A 21 -11.79 -14.42 50.84
C ASP A 21 -13.00 -13.93 51.66
N ALA A 22 -14.21 -13.99 51.11
CA ALA A 22 -15.46 -13.63 51.81
C ALA A 22 -15.79 -14.59 52.97
N GLU A 23 -15.59 -15.89 52.79
CA GLU A 23 -15.75 -16.90 53.85
C GLU A 23 -14.79 -16.62 55.03
N ALA A 24 -13.51 -16.35 54.75
CA ALA A 24 -12.52 -16.03 55.77
C ALA A 24 -12.89 -14.78 56.57
N ILE A 25 -13.35 -13.72 55.91
CA ILE A 25 -13.82 -12.48 56.56
C ILE A 25 -15.03 -12.75 57.46
N ASN A 26 -15.99 -13.57 57.00
CA ASN A 26 -17.18 -13.89 57.77
C ASN A 26 -16.85 -14.71 59.04
N ILE A 27 -16.01 -15.74 58.91
CA ILE A 27 -15.57 -16.57 60.04
C ILE A 27 -14.77 -15.71 61.03
N ALA A 28 -13.78 -14.94 60.55
CA ALA A 28 -13.00 -14.04 61.39
C ALA A 28 -13.89 -13.01 62.09
N GLY A 29 -14.92 -12.50 61.41
CA GLY A 29 -15.88 -11.58 61.98
C GLY A 29 -16.71 -12.19 63.11
N SER A 30 -17.10 -13.47 62.96
CA SER A 30 -17.86 -14.20 63.98
C SER A 30 -17.08 -14.39 65.29
N LEU A 31 -15.73 -14.44 65.22
CA LEU A 31 -14.88 -14.64 66.40
C LEU A 31 -15.11 -13.54 67.45
N ARG A 32 -15.39 -12.29 67.03
CA ARG A 32 -15.68 -11.19 67.96
C ARG A 32 -16.87 -11.48 68.85
N MET A 33 -17.97 -11.93 68.22
CA MET A 33 -19.21 -12.27 68.91
C MET A 33 -18.98 -13.47 69.83
N GLN A 34 -18.29 -14.51 69.34
CA GLN A 34 -17.97 -15.68 70.15
C GLN A 34 -17.08 -15.34 71.35
N SER A 35 -16.13 -14.41 71.23
CA SER A 35 -15.32 -13.93 72.36
C SER A 35 -16.15 -13.23 73.44
N TYR A 36 -17.06 -12.32 73.05
CA TYR A 36 -17.96 -11.68 74.03
C TYR A 36 -18.98 -12.65 74.63
N ARG A 37 -19.48 -13.61 73.84
CA ARG A 37 -20.37 -14.67 74.32
C ARG A 37 -19.72 -15.47 75.44
N LEU A 38 -18.45 -15.87 75.26
CA LEU A 38 -17.69 -16.56 76.30
C LEU A 38 -17.47 -15.70 77.55
N ALA A 39 -17.25 -14.38 77.41
CA ALA A 39 -17.18 -13.48 78.56
C ALA A 39 -18.49 -13.50 79.36
N TYR A 40 -19.62 -13.37 78.66
CA TYR A 40 -20.95 -13.37 79.27
C TYR A 40 -21.27 -14.70 79.97
N GLU A 41 -21.03 -15.82 79.30
CA GLU A 41 -21.32 -17.16 79.82
C GLU A 41 -20.44 -17.54 81.01
N LEU A 42 -19.16 -17.18 80.98
CA LEU A 42 -18.23 -17.41 82.09
C LEU A 42 -18.63 -16.61 83.34
N THR A 43 -19.15 -15.39 83.15
CA THR A 43 -19.62 -14.53 84.25
C THR A 43 -20.91 -15.06 84.89
N ASN A 44 -21.79 -15.63 84.08
CA ASN A 44 -23.09 -16.13 84.53
C ASN A 44 -23.07 -17.62 84.94
N GLY A 45 -21.92 -18.28 84.88
CA GLY A 45 -21.78 -19.70 85.25
C GLY A 45 -22.56 -20.64 84.33
N SER A 46 -22.65 -20.35 83.03
CA SER A 46 -23.36 -21.19 82.07
C SER A 46 -22.69 -22.57 81.92
N ALA A 47 -23.50 -23.63 81.83
CA ALA A 47 -23.02 -24.98 81.54
C ALA A 47 -22.52 -25.13 80.08
N GLU A 48 -22.80 -24.17 79.21
CA GLU A 48 -22.52 -24.21 77.77
C GLU A 48 -21.12 -23.71 77.40
N VAL A 49 -20.37 -23.12 78.34
CA VAL A 49 -19.04 -22.53 78.12
C VAL A 49 -18.10 -23.50 77.41
N GLN A 50 -18.09 -24.78 77.81
CA GLN A 50 -17.21 -25.78 77.21
C GLN A 50 -17.56 -26.07 75.74
N GLN A 51 -18.85 -26.08 75.39
CA GLN A 51 -19.31 -26.27 74.02
C GLN A 51 -18.91 -25.06 73.15
N HIS A 52 -19.13 -23.85 73.64
CA HIS A 52 -18.79 -22.64 72.91
C HIS A 52 -17.29 -22.39 72.82
N LEU A 53 -16.49 -22.90 73.77
CA LEU A 53 -15.03 -22.93 73.67
C LEU A 53 -14.57 -23.80 72.50
N VAL A 54 -15.17 -24.99 72.33
CA VAL A 54 -14.88 -25.87 71.18
C VAL A 54 -15.30 -25.21 69.86
N GLN A 55 -16.47 -24.58 69.81
CA GLN A 55 -16.91 -23.84 68.61
C GLN A 55 -15.97 -22.68 68.26
N TYR A 56 -15.46 -21.96 69.26
CA TYR A 56 -14.46 -20.92 69.05
C TYR A 56 -13.21 -21.50 68.40
N GLN A 57 -12.70 -22.60 68.95
CA GLN A 57 -11.51 -23.26 68.42
C GLN A 57 -11.71 -23.76 66.98
N GLN A 58 -12.87 -24.33 66.67
CA GLN A 58 -13.25 -24.72 65.30
C GLN A 58 -13.27 -23.52 64.34
N SER A 59 -13.80 -22.39 64.79
CA SER A 59 -13.85 -21.15 63.99
C SER A 59 -12.45 -20.59 63.76
N LEU A 60 -11.63 -20.53 64.82
CA LEU A 60 -10.25 -20.04 64.77
C LEU A 60 -9.37 -20.88 63.85
N THR A 61 -9.64 -22.18 63.76
CA THR A 61 -8.87 -23.15 62.96
C THR A 61 -9.58 -23.56 61.68
N ALA A 62 -10.61 -22.81 61.26
CA ALA A 62 -11.36 -23.12 60.05
C ALA A 62 -10.44 -23.17 58.82
N PRO A 63 -10.69 -24.06 57.83
CA PRO A 63 -9.85 -24.20 56.65
C PRO A 63 -9.61 -22.89 55.89
N ALA A 64 -10.60 -22.00 55.86
CA ALA A 64 -10.47 -20.67 55.24
C ALA A 64 -9.40 -19.80 55.92
N LEU A 65 -9.25 -19.89 57.24
CA LEU A 65 -8.23 -19.14 58.00
C LEU A 65 -6.87 -19.85 57.99
N LEU A 66 -6.82 -21.18 58.03
CA LEU A 66 -5.56 -21.93 57.97
C LEU A 66 -4.80 -21.74 56.64
N LYS A 67 -5.51 -21.47 55.54
CA LYS A 67 -4.89 -21.13 54.25
C LYS A 67 -4.12 -19.80 54.29
N LEU A 68 -4.31 -18.97 55.31
CA LEU A 68 -3.63 -17.68 55.46
C LEU A 68 -2.16 -17.81 55.88
N ASP A 69 -1.74 -18.98 56.35
CA ASP A 69 -0.33 -19.28 56.72
C ASP A 69 0.57 -19.57 55.50
N ARG A 70 0.10 -19.32 54.28
CA ARG A 70 0.83 -19.61 53.02
C ARG A 70 1.72 -18.44 52.59
N PHE A 71 2.77 -18.74 51.83
CA PHE A 71 3.77 -17.76 51.38
C PHE A 71 3.21 -16.66 50.47
N TYR A 72 2.13 -16.94 49.73
CA TYR A 72 1.50 -16.00 48.80
C TYR A 72 0.55 -15.01 49.50
N VAL A 73 0.29 -15.19 50.79
CA VAL A 73 -0.55 -14.30 51.60
C VAL A 73 0.34 -13.21 52.21
N PRO A 74 -0.07 -11.92 52.18
CA PRO A 74 0.74 -10.83 52.72
C PRO A 74 1.14 -11.06 54.18
N ASP A 75 2.36 -10.64 54.52
CA ASP A 75 2.90 -10.84 55.87
C ASP A 75 2.03 -10.16 56.94
N ASP A 76 1.39 -9.02 56.65
CA ASP A 76 0.48 -8.33 57.58
C ASP A 76 -0.70 -9.23 58.02
N VAL A 77 -1.34 -9.91 57.08
CA VAL A 77 -2.45 -10.84 57.37
C VAL A 77 -1.95 -12.04 58.16
N ARG A 78 -0.81 -12.61 57.77
CA ARG A 78 -0.21 -13.78 58.42
C ARG A 78 0.18 -13.49 59.86
N GLN A 79 0.87 -12.38 60.10
CA GLN A 79 1.31 -11.97 61.44
C GLN A 79 0.13 -11.67 62.36
N LYS A 80 -0.92 -11.01 61.86
CA LYS A 80 -2.14 -10.76 62.64
C LYS A 80 -2.87 -12.06 63.01
N TYR A 81 -2.96 -13.02 62.10
CA TYR A 81 -3.54 -14.34 62.40
C TYR A 81 -2.72 -15.11 63.44
N LEU A 82 -1.38 -15.12 63.32
CA LEU A 82 -0.49 -15.73 64.30
C LEU A 82 -0.62 -15.09 65.68
N THR A 83 -0.65 -13.75 65.74
CA THR A 83 -0.82 -12.99 66.98
C THR A 83 -2.15 -13.33 67.65
N LEU A 84 -3.23 -13.39 66.87
CA LEU A 84 -4.57 -13.75 67.34
C LEU A 84 -4.59 -15.17 67.92
N ARG A 85 -3.98 -16.15 67.24
CA ARG A 85 -3.85 -17.51 67.76
C ARG A 85 -3.05 -17.58 69.07
N GLN A 86 -1.98 -16.79 69.20
CA GLN A 86 -1.17 -16.75 70.41
C GLN A 86 -1.92 -16.09 71.57
N ALA A 87 -2.60 -14.98 71.32
CA ALA A 87 -3.42 -14.28 72.33
C ALA A 87 -4.58 -15.17 72.81
N TRP A 88 -5.18 -15.96 71.92
CA TRP A 88 -6.22 -16.92 72.27
C TRP A 88 -5.75 -17.97 73.28
N LEU A 89 -4.54 -18.52 73.15
CA LEU A 89 -4.00 -19.51 74.10
C LEU A 89 -3.92 -18.98 75.53
N VAL A 90 -3.76 -17.67 75.72
CA VAL A 90 -3.76 -17.04 77.04
C VAL A 90 -5.19 -16.93 77.58
N LEU A 91 -6.14 -16.50 76.74
CA LEU A 91 -7.54 -16.36 77.09
C LEU A 91 -8.22 -17.72 77.37
N GLU A 92 -7.92 -18.75 76.58
CA GLU A 92 -8.41 -20.11 76.77
C GLU A 92 -8.01 -20.65 78.16
N LYS A 93 -6.75 -20.43 78.58
CA LYS A 93 -6.29 -20.81 79.92
C LYS A 93 -7.06 -20.09 81.03
N GLN A 94 -7.45 -18.82 80.84
CA GLN A 94 -8.24 -18.07 81.82
C GLN A 94 -9.67 -18.61 81.94
N ILE A 95 -10.29 -19.00 80.82
CA ILE A 95 -11.60 -19.68 80.81
C ILE A 95 -11.51 -21.01 81.57
N LEU A 96 -10.52 -21.85 81.25
CA LEU A 96 -10.34 -23.17 81.87
C LEU A 96 -10.00 -23.08 83.37
N ALA A 97 -9.33 -22.01 83.79
CA ALA A 97 -9.04 -21.73 85.19
C ALA A 97 -10.25 -21.16 85.96
N GLY A 98 -11.38 -20.89 85.29
CA GLY A 98 -12.58 -20.34 85.90
C GLY A 98 -12.40 -18.91 86.42
N ASN A 99 -11.57 -18.08 85.77
CA ASN A 99 -11.29 -16.72 86.20
C ASN A 99 -11.96 -15.67 85.28
N PRO A 100 -13.25 -15.31 85.54
CA PRO A 100 -14.00 -14.37 84.71
C PRO A 100 -13.40 -12.96 84.71
N GLU A 101 -12.85 -12.49 85.83
CA GLU A 101 -12.31 -11.13 85.94
C GLU A 101 -11.11 -10.91 85.00
N ASN A 102 -10.17 -11.86 84.98
CA ASN A 102 -9.02 -11.80 84.08
C ASN A 102 -9.45 -11.90 82.61
N TYR A 103 -10.43 -12.74 82.29
CA TYR A 103 -10.95 -12.84 80.94
C TYR A 103 -11.62 -11.54 80.48
N GLN A 104 -12.51 -10.97 81.30
CA GLN A 104 -13.20 -9.71 81.01
C GLN A 104 -12.22 -8.54 80.81
N ALA A 105 -11.15 -8.48 81.61
CA ALA A 105 -10.14 -7.43 81.48
C ALA A 105 -9.39 -7.48 80.13
N ASN A 106 -9.23 -8.67 79.53
CA ASN A 106 -8.42 -8.88 78.34
C ASN A 106 -9.24 -9.07 77.04
N VAL A 107 -10.51 -9.46 77.13
CA VAL A 107 -11.34 -9.80 75.95
C VAL A 107 -11.52 -8.62 75.00
N ALA A 108 -11.65 -7.40 75.51
CA ALA A 108 -11.80 -6.20 74.66
C ALA A 108 -10.54 -5.93 73.82
N SER A 109 -9.34 -6.10 74.42
CA SER A 109 -8.07 -5.97 73.70
C SER A 109 -7.92 -7.05 72.64
N TYR A 110 -8.33 -8.28 72.96
CA TYR A 110 -8.33 -9.37 72.01
C TYR A 110 -9.30 -9.17 70.84
N VAL A 111 -10.53 -8.70 71.11
CA VAL A 111 -11.49 -8.37 70.06
C VAL A 111 -10.95 -7.27 69.13
N ASN A 112 -10.24 -6.28 69.66
CA ASN A 112 -9.58 -5.26 68.85
C ASN A 112 -8.49 -5.87 67.92
N GLN A 113 -7.77 -6.91 68.36
CA GLN A 113 -6.86 -7.66 67.49
C GLN A 113 -7.63 -8.39 66.37
N ILE A 114 -8.80 -8.96 66.67
CA ILE A 114 -9.70 -9.54 65.66
C ILE A 114 -10.14 -8.47 64.65
N ASP A 115 -10.48 -7.25 65.11
CA ASP A 115 -10.84 -6.14 64.23
C ASP A 115 -9.72 -5.79 63.25
N HIS A 116 -8.50 -5.64 63.75
CA HIS A 116 -7.35 -5.37 62.91
C HIS A 116 -7.04 -6.51 61.92
N PHE A 117 -7.25 -7.76 62.34
CA PHE A 117 -7.10 -8.92 61.47
C PHE A 117 -8.15 -8.93 60.35
N VAL A 118 -9.43 -8.72 60.68
CA VAL A 118 -10.52 -8.64 59.69
C VAL A 118 -10.30 -7.50 58.70
N LEU A 119 -9.86 -6.33 59.18
CA LEU A 119 -9.53 -5.21 58.31
C LEU A 119 -8.37 -5.53 57.36
N ALA A 120 -7.35 -6.25 57.81
CA ALA A 120 -6.25 -6.69 56.96
C ALA A 120 -6.74 -7.66 55.86
N LEU A 121 -7.64 -8.60 56.20
CA LEU A 121 -8.28 -9.48 55.21
C LEU A 121 -9.10 -8.71 54.17
N GLN A 122 -9.90 -7.73 54.61
CA GLN A 122 -10.68 -6.88 53.72
C GLN A 122 -9.79 -6.12 52.74
N ARG A 123 -8.75 -5.43 53.25
CA ARG A 123 -7.79 -4.70 52.41
C ARG A 123 -7.06 -5.61 51.43
N TYR A 124 -6.66 -6.80 51.87
CA TYR A 124 -6.02 -7.77 50.99
C TYR A 124 -6.94 -8.20 49.83
N SER A 125 -8.20 -8.50 50.12
CA SER A 125 -9.22 -8.84 49.12
C SER A 125 -9.46 -7.69 48.13
N GLU A 126 -9.59 -6.46 48.63
CA GLU A 126 -9.78 -5.25 47.80
C GLU A 126 -8.58 -4.96 46.89
N GLN A 127 -7.35 -5.07 47.43
CA GLN A 127 -6.13 -4.87 46.64
C GLN A 127 -6.01 -5.89 45.51
N LYS A 128 -6.28 -7.16 45.79
CA LYS A 128 -6.28 -8.23 44.79
C LYS A 128 -7.26 -7.93 43.64
N LEU A 129 -8.48 -7.49 43.96
CA LEU A 129 -9.48 -7.09 42.96
C LEU A 129 -9.02 -5.86 42.15
N THR A 130 -8.43 -4.87 42.82
CA THR A 130 -7.93 -3.65 42.17
C THR A 130 -6.78 -3.94 41.22
N ILE A 131 -5.84 -4.82 41.60
CA ILE A 131 -4.73 -5.26 40.74
C ILE A 131 -5.28 -5.96 39.48
N VAL A 132 -6.24 -6.86 39.63
CA VAL A 132 -6.84 -7.55 38.48
C VAL A 132 -7.59 -6.59 37.57
N ALA A 133 -8.36 -5.64 38.13
CA ALA A 133 -9.06 -4.63 37.35
C ALA A 133 -8.09 -3.74 36.57
N THR A 134 -7.01 -3.26 37.21
CA THR A 134 -5.99 -2.43 36.55
C THR A 134 -5.25 -3.17 35.44
N ILE A 135 -4.85 -4.44 35.67
CA ILE A 135 -4.25 -5.30 34.64
C ILE A 135 -5.23 -5.51 33.47
N SER A 136 -6.50 -5.74 33.76
CA SER A 136 -7.54 -5.96 32.73
C SER A 136 -7.74 -4.71 31.87
N VAL A 137 -7.79 -3.52 32.48
CA VAL A 137 -7.91 -2.25 31.76
C VAL A 137 -6.68 -1.99 30.88
N MET A 138 -5.47 -2.19 31.41
CA MET A 138 -4.24 -2.06 30.62
C MET A 138 -4.21 -3.06 29.46
N GLY A 139 -4.62 -4.30 29.70
CA GLY A 139 -4.74 -5.34 28.67
C GLY A 139 -5.71 -4.93 27.56
N TYR A 140 -6.86 -4.36 27.92
CA TYR A 140 -7.85 -3.87 26.96
C TYR A 140 -7.31 -2.72 26.10
N ILE A 141 -6.62 -1.74 26.70
CA ILE A 141 -5.95 -0.64 25.98
C ILE A 141 -4.91 -1.20 25.01
N ALA A 142 -4.08 -2.16 25.45
CA ALA A 142 -3.07 -2.78 24.62
C ALA A 142 -3.69 -3.52 23.42
N ILE A 143 -4.82 -4.21 23.60
CA ILE A 143 -5.55 -4.87 22.50
C ILE A 143 -6.04 -3.82 21.49
N ILE A 144 -6.66 -2.74 21.95
CA ILE A 144 -7.13 -1.66 21.04
C ILE A 144 -5.96 -1.07 20.27
N ALA A 145 -4.85 -0.75 20.95
CA ALA A 145 -3.66 -0.20 20.33
C ALA A 145 -3.09 -1.15 19.25
N LEU A 146 -3.04 -2.46 19.55
CA LEU A 146 -2.59 -3.48 18.59
C LEU A 146 -3.51 -3.57 17.37
N VAL A 147 -4.84 -3.53 17.57
CA VAL A 147 -5.81 -3.55 16.47
C VAL A 147 -5.64 -2.32 15.58
N LEU A 148 -5.54 -1.12 16.17
CA LEU A 148 -5.32 0.11 15.41
C LEU A 148 -3.99 0.09 14.66
N PHE A 149 -2.93 -0.43 15.29
CA PHE A 149 -1.64 -0.63 14.65
C PHE A 149 -1.75 -1.57 13.45
N CYS A 150 -2.38 -2.74 13.61
CA CYS A 150 -2.58 -3.72 12.53
C CYS A 150 -3.40 -3.14 11.38
N ILE A 151 -4.49 -2.42 11.66
CA ILE A 151 -5.31 -1.75 10.63
C ILE A 151 -4.46 -0.74 9.86
N ARG A 152 -3.68 0.08 10.57
CA ARG A 152 -2.82 1.10 9.97
C ARG A 152 -1.70 0.49 9.14
N PHE A 153 -1.10 -0.57 9.64
CA PHE A 153 -0.08 -1.35 8.95
C PHE A 153 -0.64 -1.96 7.66
N MET A 154 -1.75 -2.69 7.74
CA MET A 154 -2.43 -3.32 6.60
C MET A 154 -2.83 -2.29 5.54
N ARG A 155 -3.38 -1.15 5.98
CA ARG A 155 -3.78 -0.07 5.07
C ARG A 155 -2.58 0.50 4.30
N ARG A 156 -1.44 0.69 4.97
CA ARG A 156 -0.24 1.28 4.36
C ARG A 156 0.55 0.30 3.50
N GLN A 157 0.77 -0.92 3.98
CA GLN A 157 1.66 -1.87 3.30
C GLN A 157 0.95 -2.77 2.29
N VAL A 158 -0.38 -2.90 2.36
CA VAL A 158 -1.13 -3.83 1.50
C VAL A 158 -2.24 -3.12 0.73
N VAL A 159 -3.23 -2.53 1.42
CA VAL A 159 -4.44 -2.02 0.76
C VAL A 159 -4.14 -0.84 -0.17
N THR A 160 -3.36 0.15 0.29
CA THR A 160 -3.06 1.34 -0.54
C THR A 160 -2.21 0.99 -1.76
N PRO A 161 -1.10 0.23 -1.64
CA PRO A 161 -0.31 -0.17 -2.81
C PRO A 161 -1.10 -1.04 -3.80
N LEU A 162 -1.92 -1.97 -3.30
CA LEU A 162 -2.79 -2.78 -4.15
C LEU A 162 -3.78 -1.93 -4.95
N LYS A 163 -4.42 -0.94 -4.30
CA LYS A 163 -5.32 -0.01 -5.00
C LYS A 163 -4.60 0.78 -6.09
N ARG A 164 -3.37 1.26 -5.83
CA ARG A 164 -2.55 1.96 -6.82
C ARG A 164 -2.20 1.08 -8.02
N LEU A 165 -1.88 -0.20 -7.77
CA LEU A 165 -1.63 -1.18 -8.82
C LEU A 165 -2.86 -1.43 -9.70
N VAL A 166 -4.05 -1.52 -9.09
CA VAL A 166 -5.32 -1.64 -9.83
C VAL A 166 -5.57 -0.40 -10.68
N ASP A 167 -5.43 0.80 -10.09
CA ASP A 167 -5.62 2.06 -10.80
C ASP A 167 -4.63 2.21 -11.98
N ALA A 168 -3.36 1.83 -11.79
CA ALA A 168 -2.35 1.84 -12.85
C ALA A 168 -2.67 0.82 -13.97
N SER A 169 -3.15 -0.37 -13.61
CA SER A 169 -3.58 -1.39 -14.57
C SER A 169 -4.75 -0.91 -15.44
N LEU A 170 -5.74 -0.25 -14.84
CA LEU A 170 -6.89 0.30 -15.57
C LEU A 170 -6.48 1.43 -16.54
N ARG A 171 -5.53 2.28 -16.16
CA ARG A 171 -4.98 3.32 -17.06
C ARG A 171 -4.23 2.70 -18.24
N MET A 172 -3.39 1.70 -17.96
CA MET A 172 -2.64 0.99 -18.99
C MET A 172 -3.58 0.31 -20.01
N GLN A 173 -4.73 -0.21 -19.56
CA GLN A 173 -5.76 -0.76 -20.45
C GLN A 173 -6.33 0.30 -21.42
N GLN A 174 -6.39 1.56 -21.00
CA GLN A 174 -6.84 2.70 -21.82
C GLN A 174 -5.70 3.29 -22.67
N ARG A 175 -4.54 2.63 -22.75
CA ARG A 175 -3.30 3.12 -23.38
C ARG A 175 -2.75 4.40 -22.75
N ASP A 176 -3.15 4.70 -21.51
CA ASP A 176 -2.56 5.75 -20.70
C ASP A 176 -1.44 5.14 -19.84
N PHE A 177 -0.19 5.34 -20.26
CA PHE A 177 1.00 4.89 -19.55
C PHE A 177 1.49 5.91 -18.49
N ASN A 178 0.82 7.06 -18.38
CA ASN A 178 1.18 8.10 -17.42
C ASN A 178 0.45 7.89 -16.08
N HIS A 179 0.74 6.76 -15.44
CA HIS A 179 0.22 6.46 -14.11
C HIS A 179 1.12 7.04 -13.01
N PRO A 180 0.57 7.38 -11.83
CA PRO A 180 1.38 7.77 -10.68
C PRO A 180 2.43 6.69 -10.34
N PRO A 181 3.60 7.06 -9.80
CA PRO A 181 4.64 6.11 -9.44
C PRO A 181 4.13 5.12 -8.39
N LEU A 182 4.37 3.84 -8.64
CA LEU A 182 4.08 2.77 -7.70
C LEU A 182 5.19 2.71 -6.64
N ASP A 183 4.85 2.23 -5.44
CA ASP A 183 5.80 2.16 -4.34
C ASP A 183 6.63 0.88 -4.43
N VAL A 184 7.80 0.99 -5.05
CA VAL A 184 8.75 -0.11 -5.23
C VAL A 184 9.63 -0.36 -4.00
N SER A 185 9.56 0.51 -2.98
CA SER A 185 10.40 0.45 -1.78
C SER A 185 9.79 -0.38 -0.65
N LEU A 186 8.58 -0.90 -0.85
CA LEU A 186 7.89 -1.72 0.14
C LEU A 186 8.70 -3.00 0.42
N PRO A 187 8.97 -3.33 1.69
CA PRO A 187 9.75 -4.51 2.07
C PRO A 187 8.88 -5.79 2.05
N ASN A 188 8.03 -5.93 1.04
CA ASN A 188 7.11 -7.07 0.86
C ASN A 188 6.89 -7.37 -0.64
N GLU A 189 6.06 -8.37 -0.92
CA GLU A 189 5.76 -8.84 -2.28
C GLU A 189 5.13 -7.75 -3.16
N LEU A 190 4.40 -6.79 -2.57
CA LEU A 190 3.83 -5.67 -3.33
C LEU A 190 4.90 -4.69 -3.82
N GLY A 191 6.05 -4.58 -3.16
CA GLY A 191 7.19 -3.81 -3.65
C GLY A 191 7.79 -4.45 -4.91
N VAL A 192 8.02 -5.77 -4.87
CA VAL A 192 8.49 -6.55 -6.02
C VAL A 192 7.49 -6.45 -7.17
N LEU A 193 6.20 -6.62 -6.90
CA LEU A 193 5.15 -6.50 -7.91
C LEU A 193 5.06 -5.08 -8.51
N SER A 194 5.23 -4.04 -7.68
CA SER A 194 5.27 -2.66 -8.15
C SER A 194 6.46 -2.42 -9.08
N GLN A 195 7.62 -2.99 -8.76
CA GLN A 195 8.81 -2.89 -9.59
C GLN A 195 8.63 -3.59 -10.93
N THR A 196 8.15 -4.84 -10.92
CA THR A 196 7.92 -5.60 -12.16
C THR A 196 6.85 -4.96 -13.03
N PHE A 197 5.76 -4.47 -12.44
CA PHE A 197 4.71 -3.74 -13.16
C PHE A 197 5.25 -2.46 -13.81
N THR A 198 6.04 -1.67 -13.07
CA THR A 198 6.61 -0.43 -13.60
C THR A 198 7.54 -0.69 -14.79
N THR A 199 8.36 -1.74 -14.73
CA THR A 199 9.21 -2.15 -15.85
C THR A 199 8.37 -2.56 -17.06
N MET A 200 7.36 -3.44 -16.89
CA MET A 200 6.49 -3.89 -17.98
C MET A 200 5.72 -2.74 -18.63
N SER A 201 5.16 -1.83 -17.82
CA SER A 201 4.45 -0.64 -18.30
C SER A 201 5.36 0.26 -19.14
N GLY A 202 6.61 0.48 -18.68
CA GLY A 202 7.60 1.28 -19.41
C GLY A 202 8.05 0.64 -20.73
N GLU A 203 8.23 -0.67 -20.77
CA GLU A 203 8.54 -1.40 -22.02
C GLU A 203 7.39 -1.33 -23.02
N LEU A 204 6.15 -1.51 -22.54
CA LEU A 204 4.96 -1.42 -23.38
C LEU A 204 4.77 0.00 -23.95
N ALA A 205 4.99 1.04 -23.14
CA ALA A 205 4.95 2.42 -23.60
C ALA A 205 5.96 2.69 -24.72
N LYS A 206 7.22 2.22 -24.56
CA LYS A 206 8.25 2.32 -25.60
C LYS A 206 7.86 1.58 -26.88
N LEU A 207 7.27 0.40 -26.76
CA LEU A 207 6.77 -0.38 -27.90
C LEU A 207 5.71 0.43 -28.69
N TYR A 208 4.71 1.00 -28.01
CA TYR A 208 3.68 1.83 -28.65
C TYR A 208 4.28 3.06 -29.34
N GLN A 209 5.17 3.78 -28.67
CA GLN A 209 5.85 4.96 -29.26
C GLN A 209 6.65 4.59 -30.52
N SER A 210 7.36 3.45 -30.48
CA SER A 210 8.12 2.97 -31.65
C SER A 210 7.21 2.56 -32.82
N LEU A 211 6.02 2.01 -32.52
CA LEU A 211 5.04 1.62 -33.53
C LEU A 211 4.44 2.85 -34.19
N GLU A 212 4.09 3.86 -33.39
CA GLU A 212 3.56 5.15 -33.88
C GLU A 212 4.57 5.85 -34.79
N GLN A 213 5.85 5.89 -34.40
CA GLN A 213 6.91 6.44 -35.24
C GLN A 213 7.05 5.68 -36.56
N LYS A 214 6.99 4.34 -36.55
CA LYS A 214 7.05 3.53 -37.78
C LYS A 214 5.82 3.72 -38.67
N VAL A 215 4.64 3.91 -38.08
CA VAL A 215 3.41 4.19 -38.84
C VAL A 215 3.50 5.57 -39.49
N GLN A 216 4.00 6.56 -38.76
CA GLN A 216 4.20 7.91 -39.29
C GLN A 216 5.19 7.89 -40.45
N GLU A 217 6.35 7.25 -40.28
CA GLU A 217 7.36 7.12 -41.34
C GLU A 217 6.80 6.42 -42.59
N LYS A 218 6.01 5.34 -42.40
CA LYS A 218 5.35 4.67 -43.54
C LYS A 218 4.31 5.56 -44.20
N THR A 219 3.53 6.32 -43.43
CA THR A 219 2.53 7.26 -43.95
C THR A 219 3.18 8.34 -44.78
N GLU A 220 4.27 8.93 -44.30
CA GLU A 220 5.06 9.95 -45.01
C GLU A 220 5.64 9.39 -46.31
N ARG A 221 6.27 8.21 -46.26
CA ARG A 221 6.79 7.53 -47.47
C ARG A 221 5.69 7.22 -48.48
N LEU A 222 4.51 6.79 -48.02
CA LEU A 222 3.38 6.47 -48.89
C LEU A 222 2.79 7.72 -49.52
N GLN A 223 2.68 8.82 -48.78
CA GLN A 223 2.28 10.13 -49.30
C GLN A 223 3.26 10.63 -50.35
N GLN A 224 4.57 10.51 -50.10
CA GLN A 224 5.60 10.89 -51.07
C GLN A 224 5.54 10.04 -52.35
N ALA A 225 5.33 8.73 -52.22
CA ALA A 225 5.17 7.84 -53.36
C ALA A 225 3.92 8.16 -54.18
N ASN A 226 2.77 8.37 -53.54
CA ASN A 226 1.53 8.79 -54.21
C ASN A 226 1.70 10.12 -54.94
N ARG A 227 2.33 11.11 -54.30
CA ARG A 227 2.62 12.41 -54.93
C ARG A 227 3.47 12.26 -56.19
N THR A 228 4.50 11.42 -56.14
CA THR A 228 5.36 11.16 -57.30
C THR A 228 4.60 10.47 -58.42
N LEU A 229 3.75 9.49 -58.11
CA LEU A 229 2.92 8.79 -59.10
C LEU A 229 1.90 9.71 -59.76
N GLU A 230 1.24 10.59 -59.00
CA GLU A 230 0.32 11.60 -59.55
C GLU A 230 1.02 12.49 -60.58
N VAL A 231 2.21 13.00 -60.25
CA VAL A 231 2.99 13.84 -61.16
C VAL A 231 3.38 13.08 -62.42
N LEU A 232 3.87 11.84 -62.29
CA LEU A 232 4.19 10.98 -63.43
C LEU A 232 2.97 10.72 -64.32
N TYR A 233 1.81 10.46 -63.71
CA TYR A 233 0.56 10.23 -64.44
C TYR A 233 0.11 11.48 -65.19
N SER A 234 0.09 12.65 -64.55
CA SER A 234 -0.26 13.92 -65.20
C SER A 234 0.71 14.26 -66.35
N CYS A 235 2.00 13.98 -66.19
CA CYS A 235 2.98 14.12 -67.26
C CYS A 235 2.68 13.18 -68.43
N SER A 236 2.40 11.90 -68.15
CA SER A 236 2.05 10.93 -69.20
C SER A 236 0.77 11.30 -69.92
N GLN A 237 -0.25 11.80 -69.22
CA GLN A 237 -1.51 12.24 -69.84
C GLN A 237 -1.30 13.46 -70.75
N ALA A 238 -0.47 14.42 -70.32
CA ALA A 238 -0.13 15.58 -71.14
C ALA A 238 0.57 15.20 -72.46
N LEU A 239 1.33 14.09 -72.46
CA LEU A 239 2.03 13.56 -73.63
C LEU A 239 1.15 12.70 -74.55
N SER A 240 0.12 12.03 -74.02
CA SER A 240 -0.75 11.14 -74.81
C SER A 240 -1.85 11.83 -75.62
N VAL A 241 -2.18 13.11 -75.34
CA VAL A 241 -3.38 13.79 -75.87
C VAL A 241 -3.13 14.60 -77.17
N GLY A 242 -1.96 14.48 -77.80
CA GLY A 242 -1.70 15.12 -79.10
C GLY A 242 -0.54 14.51 -79.84
N GLN A 243 -0.40 14.82 -81.14
CA GLN A 243 0.87 14.62 -81.84
C GLN A 243 1.98 15.26 -80.99
N LEU A 244 3.12 14.57 -80.82
CA LEU A 244 4.28 15.03 -80.05
C LEU A 244 4.75 16.40 -80.58
N ASP A 245 4.16 17.46 -80.06
CA ASP A 245 4.36 18.85 -80.46
C ASP A 245 4.90 19.64 -79.26
N GLN A 246 5.58 20.75 -79.54
CA GLN A 246 6.27 21.62 -78.58
C GLN A 246 5.38 21.98 -77.36
N ARG A 247 4.07 22.17 -77.59
CA ARG A 247 3.06 22.49 -76.57
C ARG A 247 2.82 21.37 -75.55
N ALA A 248 3.00 20.10 -75.93
CA ALA A 248 2.86 18.99 -74.99
C ALA A 248 4.02 18.97 -73.99
N PHE A 249 5.24 19.24 -74.47
CA PHE A 249 6.42 19.38 -73.61
C PHE A 249 6.35 20.62 -72.71
N GLU A 250 5.80 21.75 -73.19
CA GLU A 250 5.54 22.93 -72.35
C GLU A 250 4.67 22.59 -71.14
N LYS A 251 3.60 21.82 -71.33
CA LYS A 251 2.71 21.38 -70.25
C LYS A 251 3.41 20.45 -69.26
N VAL A 252 4.20 19.50 -69.74
CA VAL A 252 4.99 18.60 -68.87
C VAL A 252 6.01 19.39 -68.04
N LEU A 253 6.75 20.30 -68.68
CA LEU A 253 7.71 21.16 -67.98
C LEU A 253 7.00 22.05 -66.94
N HIS A 254 5.81 22.55 -67.25
CA HIS A 254 5.01 23.32 -66.30
C HIS A 254 4.51 22.49 -65.11
N ILE A 255 4.00 21.28 -65.33
CA ILE A 255 3.57 20.37 -64.26
C ILE A 255 4.73 20.07 -63.31
N ILE A 256 5.91 19.78 -63.86
CA ILE A 256 7.10 19.43 -63.08
C ILE A 256 7.67 20.64 -62.34
N LYS A 257 7.69 21.81 -62.99
CA LYS A 257 8.09 23.05 -62.34
C LYS A 257 7.25 23.31 -61.09
N LEU A 258 5.93 23.15 -61.19
CA LEU A 258 5.02 23.37 -60.07
C LEU A 258 5.14 22.27 -59.00
N SER A 259 5.27 21.00 -59.40
CA SER A 259 5.33 19.89 -58.45
C SER A 259 6.62 19.88 -57.63
N GLU A 260 7.75 20.17 -58.29
CA GLU A 260 9.08 20.19 -57.69
C GLU A 260 9.52 21.60 -57.25
N GLN A 261 8.61 22.59 -57.32
CA GLN A 261 8.86 23.99 -56.94
C GLN A 261 10.12 24.59 -57.59
N LEU A 262 10.34 24.27 -58.86
CA LEU A 262 11.49 24.78 -59.61
C LEU A 262 11.26 26.24 -60.00
N HIS A 263 12.33 27.04 -60.03
CA HIS A 263 12.26 28.42 -60.52
C HIS A 263 12.12 28.44 -62.04
N CYS A 264 12.94 27.63 -62.70
CA CYS A 264 12.93 27.49 -64.16
C CYS A 264 13.32 26.05 -64.53
N ILE A 265 12.68 25.51 -65.57
CA ILE A 265 13.07 24.27 -66.22
C ILE A 265 13.04 24.47 -67.72
N ARG A 266 14.03 23.90 -68.42
CA ARG A 266 14.27 24.09 -69.85
C ARG A 266 14.65 22.77 -70.49
N LEU A 267 13.99 22.43 -71.57
CA LEU A 267 14.31 21.32 -72.45
C LEU A 267 14.87 21.88 -73.75
N ASN A 268 16.09 21.50 -74.09
CA ASN A 268 16.71 21.75 -75.37
C ASN A 268 16.80 20.42 -76.12
N VAL A 269 16.21 20.36 -77.32
CA VAL A 269 16.33 19.20 -78.22
C VAL A 269 17.00 19.65 -79.51
N GLU A 270 18.06 18.95 -79.86
CA GLU A 270 18.87 19.15 -81.06
C GLU A 270 18.71 17.91 -81.95
N ASP A 271 17.87 18.01 -82.98
CA ASP A 271 17.83 17.04 -84.06
C ASP A 271 18.63 17.58 -85.26
N SER A 272 19.15 16.67 -86.06
CA SER A 272 19.91 16.82 -87.32
C SER A 272 19.38 17.91 -88.27
N LEU A 273 18.10 18.26 -88.17
CA LEU A 273 17.39 19.20 -89.04
C LEU A 273 16.72 20.37 -88.29
N SER A 274 16.63 20.34 -86.96
CA SER A 274 15.92 21.37 -86.18
C SER A 274 16.36 21.43 -84.72
N GLN A 275 16.64 22.63 -84.23
CA GLN A 275 16.81 22.90 -82.80
C GLN A 275 15.55 23.58 -82.27
N TRP A 276 14.96 23.01 -81.22
CA TRP A 276 13.85 23.65 -80.53
C TRP A 276 14.07 23.60 -79.01
N GLN A 277 13.63 24.67 -78.36
CA GLN A 277 13.76 24.88 -76.94
C GLN A 277 12.38 25.16 -76.36
N VAL A 278 12.11 24.52 -75.23
CA VAL A 278 10.92 24.75 -74.42
C VAL A 278 11.34 25.06 -73.00
N SER A 279 10.73 26.06 -72.38
CA SER A 279 11.00 26.38 -70.98
C SER A 279 9.72 26.74 -70.24
N SER A 280 9.74 26.49 -68.92
CA SER A 280 8.69 26.91 -68.01
C SER A 280 9.31 27.64 -66.82
N GLY A 281 8.88 28.88 -66.58
CA GLY A 281 9.44 29.78 -65.56
C GLY A 281 10.55 30.70 -66.06
N GLU A 282 10.98 31.63 -65.20
CA GLU A 282 12.00 32.63 -65.52
C GLU A 282 13.32 32.28 -64.81
N PRO A 283 14.46 32.39 -65.50
CA PRO A 283 15.75 32.04 -64.92
C PRO A 283 16.23 33.11 -63.94
N VAL A 284 16.78 32.68 -62.81
CA VAL A 284 17.35 33.57 -61.78
C VAL A 284 18.87 33.52 -61.87
N ALA A 285 19.52 34.68 -61.99
CA ALA A 285 20.97 34.78 -62.21
C ALA A 285 21.82 34.20 -61.05
N GLU A 286 21.30 34.26 -59.83
CA GLU A 286 21.98 33.82 -58.60
C GLU A 286 21.88 32.30 -58.37
N LEU A 287 20.99 31.60 -59.08
CA LEU A 287 20.80 30.15 -58.94
C LEU A 287 21.60 29.37 -59.99
N ALA A 288 22.33 28.35 -59.53
CA ALA A 288 23.08 27.47 -60.42
C ALA A 288 22.14 26.62 -61.30
N TRP A 289 22.49 26.52 -62.60
CA TRP A 289 21.85 25.58 -63.50
C TRP A 289 22.36 24.17 -63.26
N HIS A 290 21.44 23.24 -63.09
CA HIS A 290 21.70 21.81 -63.12
C HIS A 290 21.20 21.27 -64.45
N SER A 291 21.91 20.33 -65.05
CA SER A 291 21.54 19.77 -66.35
C SER A 291 21.77 18.28 -66.43
N GLN A 292 20.92 17.61 -67.21
CA GLN A 292 21.02 16.21 -67.55
C GLN A 292 20.98 16.07 -69.08
N VAL A 293 22.01 15.44 -69.63
CA VAL A 293 22.11 15.19 -71.08
C VAL A 293 21.13 14.10 -71.49
N ILE A 294 20.41 14.33 -72.58
CA ILE A 294 19.50 13.36 -73.19
C ILE A 294 20.30 12.63 -74.27
N MET A 295 20.41 11.31 -74.14
CA MET A 295 21.16 10.46 -75.07
C MET A 295 20.21 9.52 -75.80
N GLN A 296 20.38 9.31 -77.10
CA GLN A 296 19.73 8.24 -77.88
C GLN A 296 20.78 7.56 -78.74
N ASP A 297 20.82 6.21 -78.72
CA ASP A 297 21.80 5.40 -79.47
C ASP A 297 23.25 5.90 -79.34
N ASN A 298 23.60 6.31 -78.11
CA ASN A 298 24.91 6.87 -77.74
C ASN A 298 25.28 8.21 -78.41
N LYS A 299 24.30 8.92 -78.98
CA LYS A 299 24.43 10.30 -79.48
C LYS A 299 23.68 11.29 -78.57
N PRO A 300 24.24 12.48 -78.32
CA PRO A 300 23.55 13.53 -77.57
C PRO A 300 22.41 14.11 -78.42
N LEU A 301 21.19 14.04 -77.91
CA LEU A 301 19.98 14.64 -78.49
C LEU A 301 19.68 16.03 -77.94
N GLY A 302 20.32 16.42 -76.84
CA GLY A 302 20.01 17.68 -76.16
C GLY A 302 20.19 17.59 -74.64
N SER A 303 19.58 18.53 -73.92
CA SER A 303 19.70 18.61 -72.46
C SER A 303 18.42 19.10 -71.79
N LEU A 304 18.12 18.51 -70.63
CA LEU A 304 17.14 19.03 -69.68
C LEU A 304 17.90 19.80 -68.60
N SER A 305 17.60 21.08 -68.43
CA SER A 305 18.26 21.95 -67.44
C SER A 305 17.23 22.58 -66.49
N TRP A 306 17.56 22.75 -65.22
CA TRP A 306 16.67 23.35 -64.22
C TRP A 306 17.41 24.17 -63.15
N GLN A 307 16.66 25.04 -62.49
CA GLN A 307 17.07 25.81 -61.31
C GLN A 307 16.11 25.53 -60.15
N HIS A 308 16.66 25.21 -58.98
CA HIS A 308 15.91 25.01 -57.74
C HIS A 308 16.56 25.79 -56.61
N GLU A 309 15.78 26.14 -55.59
CA GLU A 309 16.26 26.93 -54.44
C GLU A 309 16.45 26.06 -53.19
N GLN A 310 15.49 25.19 -52.87
CA GLN A 310 15.47 24.47 -51.58
C GLN A 310 15.92 23.01 -51.69
N GLN A 311 15.17 22.18 -52.42
CA GLN A 311 15.45 20.75 -52.57
C GLN A 311 15.65 20.40 -54.05
N PRO A 312 16.61 19.49 -54.37
CA PRO A 312 16.76 19.00 -55.72
C PRO A 312 15.51 18.21 -56.14
N PRO A 313 15.09 18.30 -57.41
CA PRO A 313 13.91 17.59 -57.88
C PRO A 313 14.09 16.07 -57.79
N HIS A 314 12.99 15.35 -57.65
CA HIS A 314 12.98 13.89 -57.62
C HIS A 314 13.64 13.30 -58.91
N PRO A 315 14.73 12.51 -58.79
CA PRO A 315 15.51 12.05 -59.94
C PRO A 315 14.69 11.25 -60.96
N HIS A 316 13.72 10.45 -60.50
CA HIS A 316 12.84 9.65 -61.35
C HIS A 316 11.92 10.49 -62.23
N LEU A 317 11.54 11.70 -61.80
CA LEU A 317 10.74 12.62 -62.62
C LEU A 317 11.58 13.19 -63.76
N MET A 318 12.79 13.68 -63.44
CA MET A 318 13.73 14.20 -64.44
C MET A 318 14.08 13.13 -65.48
N GLN A 319 14.39 11.90 -65.02
CA GLN A 319 14.64 10.76 -65.90
C GLN A 319 13.44 10.42 -66.79
N SER A 320 12.21 10.44 -66.24
CA SER A 320 11.01 10.17 -67.03
C SER A 320 10.84 11.19 -68.17
N VAL A 321 11.03 12.48 -67.91
CA VAL A 321 10.99 13.53 -68.96
C VAL A 321 12.03 13.30 -70.04
N THR A 322 13.28 13.01 -69.64
CA THR A 322 14.35 12.75 -70.62
C THR A 322 14.05 11.53 -71.51
N LYS A 323 13.41 10.49 -70.95
CA LYS A 323 12.94 9.32 -71.72
C LYS A 323 11.79 9.67 -72.67
N TYR A 324 10.84 10.51 -72.25
CA TYR A 324 9.74 10.93 -73.12
C TYR A 324 10.17 11.88 -74.24
N ALA A 325 11.25 12.65 -74.04
CA ALA A 325 11.83 13.53 -75.03
C ALA A 325 12.65 12.80 -76.12
N GLN A 326 12.95 11.52 -75.94
CA GLN A 326 13.54 10.69 -76.99
C GLN A 326 12.46 10.42 -78.06
N PRO A 327 12.70 10.75 -79.35
CA PRO A 327 11.76 10.40 -80.40
C PRO A 327 11.62 8.87 -80.44
N ARG A 328 10.41 8.36 -80.17
CA ARG A 328 10.11 6.93 -80.36
C ARG A 328 10.31 6.63 -81.84
N GLY A 329 11.33 5.84 -82.16
CA GLY A 329 11.45 5.22 -83.46
C GLY A 329 10.16 4.46 -83.75
N LEU A 330 9.43 4.92 -84.76
CA LEU A 330 8.59 4.04 -85.55
C LEU A 330 9.48 2.91 -86.05
N LEU A 331 9.27 1.71 -85.52
CA LEU A 331 9.32 0.53 -86.37
C LEU A 331 7.91 0.24 -86.84
#